data_AF-A0A850AGC7-F1
#
_entry.id   AF-A0A850AGC7-F1
#
_cell.length_a   1.000
_cell.length_b   1.000
_cell.length_c   1.000
_cell.angle_alpha   90.00
_cell.angle_beta   90.00
_cell.angle_gamma   90.00
#
_symmetry.space_group_name_H-M   'P 1'
#
loop_
_entity.id
_entity.type
_entity.pdbx_description
1 polymer ?
#
loop_
_entity_poly.entity_id
_entity_poly.type
_entity_poly.pdbx_seq_one_letter_code
_entity_poly.pdbx_strand_id
1 'polypeptide(L)' 'MSPHTKKVVDQLCNYLGYDFESPMCKELHEHVANCPECRNYIESVKLTVNICKDTYKEEPVPEALKRDLLLRIKAKK' A
#
# COMPACT_ATOMS: atom_id res chain seq x y z
N MET A 1 12.34 13.10 0.13
CA MET A 1 11.87 11.70 0.11
C MET A 1 11.02 11.50 -1.14
N SER A 2 11.28 10.49 -1.96
CA SER A 2 10.42 10.20 -3.11
C SER A 2 9.02 9.79 -2.62
N PRO A 3 7.94 10.26 -3.26
CA PRO A 3 6.56 10.02 -2.82
C PRO A 3 6.20 8.52 -2.78
N HIS A 4 6.92 7.69 -3.52
CA HIS A 4 6.70 6.25 -3.60
C HIS A 4 7.15 5.48 -2.36
N THR A 5 8.08 6.00 -1.54
CA THR A 5 8.57 5.28 -0.36
C THR A 5 7.54 5.35 0.77
N LYS A 6 6.92 6.53 0.96
CA LYS A 6 5.91 6.77 2.00
C LYS A 6 4.72 5.82 1.90
N LYS A 7 4.18 5.64 0.68
CA LYS A 7 3.01 4.78 0.42
C LYS A 7 3.22 3.31 0.83
N VAL A 8 4.43 2.78 0.66
CA VAL A 8 4.69 1.38 1.01
C VAL A 8 4.91 1.19 2.50
N VAL A 9 5.50 2.16 3.18
CA VAL A 9 5.59 2.10 4.63
C VAL A 9 4.21 2.21 5.27
N ASP A 10 3.33 3.07 4.73
CA ASP A 10 1.92 3.10 5.13
C ASP A 10 1.26 1.72 4.97
N GLN A 11 1.41 1.08 3.80
CA GLN A 11 0.88 -0.28 3.61
C GLN A 11 1.47 -1.30 4.59
N LEU A 12 2.75 -1.16 4.96
CA LEU A 12 3.39 -2.00 5.97
C LEU A 12 2.75 -1.80 7.35
N CYS A 13 2.53 -0.55 7.77
CA CYS A 13 1.85 -0.24 9.03
C CYS A 13 0.45 -0.83 9.08
N ASN A 14 -0.31 -0.69 7.98
CA ASN A 14 -1.64 -1.28 7.85
C ASN A 14 -1.59 -2.82 7.91
N TYR A 15 -0.60 -3.45 7.25
CA TYR A 15 -0.42 -4.91 7.29
C TYR A 15 -0.03 -5.42 8.68
N LEU A 16 0.72 -4.62 9.43
CA LEU A 16 1.10 -4.89 10.83
C LEU A 16 -0.03 -4.55 11.83
N GLY A 17 -1.18 -4.08 11.35
CA GLY A 17 -2.34 -3.74 12.18
C GLY A 17 -2.18 -2.45 12.99
N TYR A 18 -1.20 -1.61 12.64
CA TYR A 18 -1.00 -0.31 13.26
C TYR A 18 -1.73 0.78 12.49
N ASP A 19 -2.43 1.65 13.21
CA ASP A 19 -2.90 2.93 12.65
C ASP A 19 -1.73 3.72 12.07
N PHE A 20 -1.96 4.39 10.94
CA PHE A 20 -0.95 5.22 10.28
C PHE A 20 -0.40 6.34 11.17
N GLU A 21 -1.17 6.74 12.19
CA GLU A 21 -0.77 7.76 13.17
C GLU A 21 -0.07 7.19 14.41
N SER A 22 0.02 5.86 14.51
CA SER A 22 0.73 5.18 15.59
C SER A 22 2.19 5.64 15.64
N PRO A 23 2.75 5.88 16.84
CA PRO A 23 4.16 6.23 16.99
C PRO A 23 5.08 5.22 16.28
N MET A 24 4.72 3.93 16.33
CA MET A 24 5.47 2.87 15.65
C MET A 24 5.49 3.03 14.12
N CYS A 25 4.39 3.51 13.53
CA CYS A 25 4.34 3.74 12.09
C CYS A 25 5.23 4.93 11.69
N LYS A 26 5.26 5.99 12.50
CA LYS A 26 6.16 7.13 12.29
C LYS A 26 7.62 6.74 12.37
N GLU A 27 8.00 5.96 13.38
CA GLU A 27 9.36 5.44 13.53
C GLU A 27 9.77 4.56 12.35
N LEU A 28 8.86 3.74 11.84
CA LEU A 28 9.11 2.91 10.66
C LEU A 28 9.32 3.77 9.40
N HIS A 29 8.53 4.84 9.20
CA HIS A 29 8.72 5.79 8.11
C HIS A 29 10.08 6.47 8.19
N GLU A 30 10.48 6.92 9.37
CA GLU A 30 11.79 7.53 9.60
C GLU A 30 12.93 6.54 9.39
N HIS A 31 12.80 5.31 9.87
CA HIS A 31 13.80 4.27 9.67
C HIS A 31 14.03 4.00 8.19
N VAL A 32 12.97 3.77 7.42
CA VAL A 32 13.06 3.52 5.97
C VAL A 32 13.61 4.74 5.22
N ALA A 33 13.33 5.96 5.72
CA ALA A 33 13.88 7.18 5.14
C ALA A 33 15.39 7.28 5.35
N ASN A 34 15.92 6.79 6.48
CA ASN A 34 17.33 6.94 6.84
C ASN A 34 18.18 5.68 6.59
N CYS A 35 17.56 4.52 6.36
CA CYS A 35 18.23 3.25 6.13
C CYS A 35 18.22 2.86 4.64
N PRO A 36 19.37 2.90 3.94
CA PRO A 36 19.44 2.57 2.51
C PRO A 36 19.13 1.10 2.22
N GLU A 37 19.47 0.17 3.12
CA GLU A 37 19.19 -1.26 2.96
C GLU A 37 17.68 -1.54 2.97
N CYS A 38 16.97 -1.01 3.98
CA CYS A 38 15.52 -1.16 4.07
C CYS A 38 14.79 -0.50 2.91
N ARG A 39 15.30 0.63 2.41
CA ARG A 39 14.76 1.26 1.21
C ARG A 39 14.91 0.35 -0.01
N ASN A 40 16.11 -0.20 -0.24
CA ASN A 40 16.38 -1.09 -1.37
C ASN A 40 15.52 -2.36 -1.31
N TYR A 41 15.34 -2.91 -0.11
CA TYR A 41 14.45 -4.05 0.12
C TYR A 41 12.99 -3.72 -0.21
N ILE A 42 12.50 -2.55 0.20
CA ILE A 42 11.14 -2.11 -0.15
C ILE A 42 10.97 -1.95 -1.67
N GLU A 43 11.98 -1.43 -2.36
CA GLU A 43 11.96 -1.31 -3.82
C GLU A 43 11.95 -2.69 -4.51
N SER A 44 12.68 -3.68 -3.99
CA SER A 44 12.65 -5.04 -4.56
C SER A 44 11.27 -5.70 -4.38
N VAL A 45 10.64 -5.54 -3.22
CA VAL A 45 9.28 -6.04 -2.98
C VAL A 45 8.27 -5.38 -3.92
N LYS A 46 8.36 -4.05 -4.13
CA LYS A 46 7.51 -3.34 -5.11
C LYS A 46 7.67 -3.91 -6.52
N LEU A 47 8.91 -4.17 -6.92
CA LEU A 47 9.20 -4.75 -8.22
C LEU A 47 8.51 -6.11 -8.36
N THR A 48 8.62 -6.98 -7.36
CA THR A 48 7.95 -8.29 -7.36
C THR A 48 6.43 -8.15 -7.46
N VAL A 49 5.81 -7.24 -6.69
CA VAL A 49 4.36 -7.00 -6.76
C VAL A 49 3.93 -6.52 -8.15
N ASN A 50 4.69 -5.61 -8.75
CA ASN A 50 4.40 -5.13 -10.10
C ASN A 50 4.49 -6.24 -11.13
N ILE A 51 5.52 -7.09 -11.06
CA ILE A 51 5.66 -8.27 -11.94
C ILE A 51 4.43 -9.18 -11.80
N CYS A 52 3.99 -9.47 -10.58
CA CYS A 52 2.79 -10.29 -10.37
C CYS A 52 1.56 -9.65 -11.01
N LYS A 53 1.34 -8.34 -10.83
CA LYS A 53 0.19 -7.63 -11.41
C LYS A 53 0.20 -7.63 -12.94
N ASP A 54 1.36 -7.48 -13.56
CA ASP A 54 1.50 -7.52 -15.01
C ASP A 54 1.30 -8.95 -15.57
N THR A 55 1.83 -9.93 -14.84
CA THR A 55 1.76 -11.36 -15.23
C THR A 55 0.35 -11.91 -15.11
N TYR A 56 -0.36 -11.57 -14.04
CA TYR A 56 -1.73 -12.00 -13.80
C TYR A 56 -2.67 -10.86 -14.23
N LYS A 57 -3.15 -10.92 -15.48
CA LYS A 57 -4.19 -10.00 -15.95
C LYS A 57 -5.38 -10.05 -14.99
N GLU A 58 -5.68 -8.91 -14.37
CA GLU A 58 -6.85 -8.77 -13.52
C GLU A 58 -8.11 -9.05 -14.33
N GLU A 59 -8.95 -9.96 -13.84
CA GLU A 59 -10.26 -10.20 -14.43
C GLU A 59 -11.13 -8.95 -14.25
N PRO A 60 -11.81 -8.47 -15.29
CA PRO A 60 -12.61 -7.26 -15.18
C PRO A 60 -13.71 -7.44 -14.14
N VAL A 61 -13.71 -6.58 -13.13
CA VAL A 61 -14.77 -6.57 -12.11
C VAL A 61 -16.10 -6.25 -12.78
N PRO A 62 -17.16 -7.05 -12.56
CA PRO A 62 -18.49 -6.76 -13.08
C PRO A 62 -18.96 -5.35 -12.70
N GLU A 63 -19.35 -4.57 -13.71
CA GLU A 63 -19.83 -3.19 -13.57
C GLU A 63 -20.95 -3.03 -12.52
N ALA A 64 -21.81 -4.03 -12.40
CA ALA A 64 -22.88 -4.05 -11.40
C ALA A 64 -22.33 -4.06 -9.96
N LEU A 65 -21.30 -4.86 -9.68
CA LEU A 65 -20.67 -4.94 -8.36
C LEU A 65 -19.93 -3.65 -8.03
N LYS A 66 -19.24 -3.06 -9.02
CA LYS A 66 -18.56 -1.77 -8.85
C LYS A 66 -19.54 -0.66 -8.46
N ARG A 67 -20.69 -0.59 -9.13
CA ARG A 67 -21.75 0.38 -8.81
C ARG A 67 -22.33 0.17 -7.41
N ASP A 68 -22.67 -1.07 -7.06
CA ASP A 68 -23.24 -1.40 -5.75
C ASP A 68 -22.28 -1.00 -4.61
N LEU A 69 -21.01 -1.37 -4.72
CA LEU A 69 -19.99 -1.01 -3.74
C LEU A 69 -19.88 0.50 -3.56
N LEU A 70 -19.84 1.27 -4.66
CA LEU A 70 -19.73 2.73 -4.61
C LEU A 70 -20.95 3.38 -3.95
N LEU A 71 -22.15 2.84 -4.16
CA LEU A 71 -23.36 3.31 -3.48
C LEU A 71 -23.28 3.06 -1.97
N ARG A 72 -22.84 1.88 -1.56
CA ARG A 72 -22.70 1.52 -0.13
C ARG A 72 -21.64 2.34 0.60
N ILE A 73 -20.51 2.64 -0.05
CA ILE A 73 -19.47 3.52 0.52
C ILE A 73 -20.02 4.94 0.72
N LYS A 74 -20.76 5.47 -0.27
CA LYS A 74 -21.39 6.81 -0.16
C LYS A 74 -22.46 6.87 0.93
N ALA A 75 -23.20 5.79 1.16
CA ALA A 75 -24.24 5.73 2.19
C ALA A 75 -23.69 5.60 3.62
N LYS A 76 -22.41 5.26 3.80
CA LYS A 76 -21.72 5.17 5.09
C LYS A 76 -20.94 6.44 5.48
N LYS A 77 -20.95 7.47 4.64
CA LYS A 77 -20.24 8.73 4.83
C LYS A 77 -21.22 9.82 5.24
#